data_AF-A0A2V8TCX0-F1
#
_entry.id   AF-A0A2V8TCX0-F1
#
_cell.length_a   1.000
_cell.length_b   1.000
_cell.length_c   1.000
_cell.angle_alpha   90.00
_cell.angle_beta   90.00
_cell.angle_gamma   90.00
#
_symmetry.space_group_name_H-M   'P 1'
#
loop_
_entity.id
_entity.type
_entity.pdbx_description
1 polymer ?
#
loop_
_entity_poly.entity_id
_entity_poly.type
_entity_poly.pdbx_seq_one_letter_code
_entity_poly.pdbx_strand_id
1 'polypeptide(L)'
;MGKARGKSRRPRGELHHPCGLRSPQAAARQGESRSGRRGQAPDRDPRRRGLGPACHRQDQLESAERGESSRGRVKAPASWASSLLLQLLREDEEGARTTIEREEGAGEGWRQFLSLAGKHGVADYLASLWRGRDLASCFPAEVAAGMEERRRKTIYDNLVLAASAGPILQGLRERGIVPIVLKGGALLGRVYPDPGARSLTDIDLLVRRERAAEACRMLEHQGMRPMEETQKAARRSGFEAHAPGSVPVEIHWDLSQRYRFQADLDGVWERSVEFEFEGAPARRLAPADEFTYLALHYAAHYFGVSLKWLVDLREILRREPPAPEEVASRARGWGGEAALHFALRYLRRVYPDLPYPDELDLAVERPIRDRLIAPFLSPDPLLLVKERSRGPSRLLMGLLFVDRPADMLRLGWVTLLSGEDHEHPPGVENAPPAGGSSGSNRPRAV
;
A
#
# COMPACT_ATOMS: atom_id res chain seq x y z
N MET A 1 58.17 -23.08 15.13
CA MET A 1 58.82 -24.39 14.87
C MET A 1 58.30 -25.36 15.92
N GLY A 2 57.75 -26.56 15.70
CA GLY A 2 57.32 -27.39 14.56
C GLY A 2 56.38 -28.47 15.16
N LYS A 3 55.28 -28.87 14.49
CA LYS A 3 55.10 -30.14 13.73
C LYS A 3 55.24 -31.41 14.61
N ALA A 4 54.41 -32.47 14.55
CA ALA A 4 53.43 -33.01 13.59
C ALA A 4 52.69 -34.22 14.27
N ARG A 5 51.37 -34.47 14.06
CA ARG A 5 50.66 -35.32 13.06
C ARG A 5 50.08 -36.65 13.60
N GLY A 6 48.80 -36.90 13.23
CA GLY A 6 48.16 -38.23 13.09
C GLY A 6 46.63 -38.12 12.85
N LYS A 7 46.15 -37.95 11.60
CA LYS A 7 45.31 -38.89 10.78
C LYS A 7 44.51 -39.96 11.59
N SER A 8 43.28 -40.38 11.30
CA SER A 8 42.24 -40.12 10.27
C SER A 8 40.99 -41.00 10.55
N ARG A 9 39.77 -40.56 10.16
CA ARG A 9 38.70 -41.28 9.40
C ARG A 9 37.26 -40.92 9.84
N ARG A 10 36.42 -40.66 8.84
CA ARG A 10 34.95 -40.44 8.88
C ARG A 10 34.17 -41.78 8.89
N PRO A 11 32.89 -41.74 9.26
CA PRO A 11 31.78 -42.02 8.30
C PRO A 11 30.65 -40.97 8.39
N ARG A 12 30.05 -40.47 7.29
CA ARG A 12 28.85 -40.93 6.53
C ARG A 12 27.58 -41.20 7.38
N GLY A 13 26.54 -40.40 7.12
CA GLY A 13 25.13 -40.52 7.53
C GLY A 13 24.39 -39.23 7.13
N GLU A 14 23.83 -39.18 5.92
CA GLU A 14 22.38 -39.36 5.65
C GLU A 14 21.55 -38.13 6.02
N LEU A 15 21.28 -37.30 5.00
CA LEU A 15 20.30 -36.21 5.03
C LEU A 15 18.92 -36.80 4.72
N HIS A 16 18.04 -36.78 5.71
CA HIS A 16 16.62 -37.06 5.54
C HIS A 16 15.89 -35.81 5.03
N HIS A 17 15.34 -35.91 3.82
CA HIS A 17 14.16 -35.16 3.38
C HIS A 17 12.91 -36.01 3.60
N PRO A 18 11.79 -35.39 3.98
CA PRO A 18 10.48 -35.74 3.40
C PRO A 18 9.75 -34.46 2.91
N CYS A 19 9.33 -34.35 1.65
CA CYS A 19 8.15 -34.98 1.00
C CYS A 19 6.84 -34.29 1.44
N GLY A 20 5.91 -33.85 0.58
CA GLY A 20 5.80 -33.96 -0.87
C GLY A 20 4.50 -33.29 -1.38
N LEU A 21 4.53 -32.94 -2.68
CA LEU A 21 3.39 -32.52 -3.51
C LEU A 21 2.42 -33.68 -3.73
N ARG A 22 1.10 -33.42 -3.80
CA ARG A 22 0.16 -34.22 -4.62
C ARG A 22 -0.97 -33.37 -5.22
N SER A 23 -1.02 -33.41 -6.55
CA SER A 23 -2.21 -33.20 -7.40
C SER A 23 -3.11 -34.45 -7.39
N PRO A 24 -4.31 -34.37 -7.99
CA PRO A 24 -4.80 -35.49 -8.77
C PRO A 24 -5.39 -35.09 -10.15
N GLN A 25 -5.01 -35.87 -11.18
CA GLN A 25 -5.78 -36.08 -12.41
C GLN A 25 -6.23 -37.54 -12.47
N ALA A 26 -7.44 -37.79 -12.97
CA ALA A 26 -7.94 -38.98 -13.71
C ALA A 26 -9.47 -38.86 -13.78
N ALA A 27 -10.25 -39.30 -14.78
CA ALA A 27 -10.04 -39.85 -16.12
C ALA A 27 -11.44 -39.91 -16.80
N ALA A 28 -11.44 -40.05 -18.13
CA ALA A 28 -12.61 -40.06 -19.04
C ALA A 28 -13.58 -41.24 -18.89
N ARG A 29 -14.84 -41.05 -19.33
CA ARG A 29 -15.66 -42.04 -20.07
C ARG A 29 -16.63 -41.35 -21.06
N GLN A 30 -16.78 -42.01 -22.21
CA GLN A 30 -17.57 -41.68 -23.40
C GLN A 30 -19.06 -42.06 -23.26
N GLY A 31 -19.92 -41.51 -24.13
CA GLY A 31 -21.28 -42.03 -24.35
C GLY A 31 -22.26 -41.09 -25.09
N GLU A 32 -22.16 -41.07 -26.41
CA GLU A 32 -23.21 -40.97 -27.46
C GLU A 32 -24.59 -40.32 -27.17
N SER A 33 -25.00 -39.35 -28.02
CA SER A 33 -25.90 -39.59 -29.17
C SER A 33 -26.65 -38.32 -29.61
N ARG A 34 -26.74 -38.14 -30.94
CA ARG A 34 -27.50 -37.10 -31.64
C ARG A 34 -28.88 -37.62 -32.03
N SER A 35 -29.93 -36.84 -31.74
CA SER A 35 -31.18 -36.71 -32.51
C SER A 35 -31.84 -35.40 -32.04
N GLY A 36 -32.55 -34.56 -32.79
CA GLY A 36 -33.17 -34.71 -34.10
C GLY A 36 -34.58 -34.10 -34.05
N ARG A 37 -34.69 -32.82 -34.43
CA ARG A 37 -35.86 -32.14 -35.04
C ARG A 37 -37.06 -31.64 -34.19
N ARG A 38 -37.30 -30.34 -34.40
CA ARG A 38 -38.55 -29.62 -34.80
C ARG A 38 -39.78 -29.64 -33.86
N GLY A 39 -40.14 -28.44 -33.43
CA GLY A 39 -41.37 -27.81 -33.93
C GLY A 39 -42.39 -27.32 -32.89
N GLN A 40 -42.81 -26.08 -33.11
CA GLN A 40 -44.09 -25.44 -32.76
C GLN A 40 -44.24 -24.72 -31.41
N ALA A 41 -44.70 -23.47 -31.56
CA ALA A 41 -45.33 -22.60 -30.57
C ALA A 41 -46.72 -22.21 -31.14
N PRO A 42 -47.57 -21.49 -30.40
CA PRO A 42 -48.22 -21.85 -29.14
C PRO A 42 -49.76 -21.75 -29.26
N ASP A 43 -50.51 -22.42 -28.38
CA ASP A 43 -51.96 -22.23 -28.27
C ASP A 43 -52.31 -21.32 -27.07
N ARG A 44 -53.34 -20.50 -27.26
CA ARG A 44 -53.77 -19.37 -26.42
C ARG A 44 -54.82 -19.83 -25.40
N ASP A 45 -54.65 -19.48 -24.12
CA ASP A 45 -55.77 -19.44 -23.16
C ASP A 45 -55.77 -18.08 -22.42
N PRO A 46 -56.89 -17.31 -22.38
CA PRO A 46 -56.93 -15.93 -21.96
C PRO A 46 -57.46 -15.79 -20.54
N ARG A 47 -56.57 -15.52 -19.57
CA ARG A 47 -56.95 -14.87 -18.30
C ARG A 47 -55.91 -13.80 -17.92
N ARG A 48 -56.05 -12.62 -18.52
CA ARG A 48 -55.29 -11.41 -18.17
C ARG A 48 -55.86 -10.78 -16.91
N ARG A 49 -55.09 -10.79 -15.82
CA ARG A 49 -55.00 -9.66 -14.88
C ARG A 49 -53.55 -9.53 -14.37
N GLY A 50 -52.92 -8.40 -14.72
CA GLY A 50 -51.77 -7.81 -14.04
C GLY A 50 -50.40 -8.37 -14.40
N LEU A 51 -49.58 -7.57 -15.09
CA LEU A 51 -48.21 -7.14 -14.70
C LEU A 51 -47.51 -6.46 -15.90
N GLY A 52 -46.79 -5.37 -15.59
CA GLY A 52 -46.31 -4.31 -16.50
C GLY A 52 -45.09 -4.65 -17.38
N PRO A 53 -44.62 -3.66 -18.17
CA PRO A 53 -43.92 -3.92 -19.43
C PRO A 53 -42.43 -4.24 -19.25
N ALA A 54 -42.07 -5.48 -19.55
CA ALA A 54 -40.73 -5.91 -19.90
C ALA A 54 -40.38 -5.44 -21.33
N CYS A 55 -40.21 -4.13 -21.52
CA CYS A 55 -39.72 -3.55 -22.77
C CYS A 55 -38.56 -2.55 -22.57
N HIS A 56 -38.11 -2.31 -21.32
CA HIS A 56 -37.00 -1.38 -21.03
C HIS A 56 -35.64 -2.05 -20.86
N ARG A 57 -35.52 -3.37 -21.04
CA ARG A 57 -34.29 -4.11 -20.69
C ARG A 57 -33.32 -4.29 -21.87
N GLN A 58 -33.77 -4.12 -23.11
CA GLN A 58 -32.91 -4.21 -24.30
C GLN A 58 -32.31 -2.84 -24.70
N ASP A 59 -33.06 -1.75 -24.53
CA ASP A 59 -32.55 -0.39 -24.76
C ASP A 59 -31.47 0.03 -23.75
N GLN A 60 -31.43 -0.57 -22.55
CA GLN A 60 -30.38 -0.28 -21.55
C GLN A 60 -29.04 -0.96 -21.86
N LEU A 61 -29.02 -2.04 -22.64
CA LEU A 61 -27.78 -2.67 -23.09
C LEU A 61 -27.22 -1.97 -24.35
N GLU A 62 -28.07 -1.54 -25.27
CA GLU A 62 -27.61 -0.73 -26.43
C GLU A 62 -27.22 0.72 -26.06
N SER A 63 -27.73 1.24 -24.94
CA SER A 63 -27.28 2.52 -24.37
C SER A 63 -25.96 2.40 -23.60
N ALA A 64 -25.59 1.20 -23.15
CA ALA A 64 -24.30 0.93 -22.54
C ALA A 64 -23.18 0.87 -23.58
N GLU A 65 -23.46 0.37 -24.80
CA GLU A 65 -22.49 0.35 -25.91
C GLU A 65 -22.28 1.74 -26.56
N ARG A 66 -23.21 2.69 -26.37
CA ARG A 66 -23.04 4.09 -26.82
C ARG A 66 -22.48 5.03 -25.75
N GLY A 67 -22.26 4.54 -24.53
CA GLY A 67 -21.62 5.25 -23.42
C GLY A 67 -20.10 5.09 -23.36
N GLU A 68 -19.50 4.29 -24.25
CA GLU A 68 -18.05 4.08 -24.35
C GLU A 68 -17.33 5.29 -24.99
N SER A 69 -17.28 6.43 -24.31
CA SER A 69 -16.41 7.54 -24.72
C SER A 69 -15.82 8.35 -23.56
N SER A 70 -15.87 7.84 -22.33
CA SER A 70 -15.19 8.48 -21.19
C SER A 70 -14.22 7.57 -20.45
N ARG A 71 -13.57 6.62 -21.14
CA ARG A 71 -12.22 6.20 -20.74
C ARG A 71 -11.38 7.46 -20.79
N GLY A 72 -11.25 8.12 -19.64
CA GLY A 72 -10.57 9.40 -19.49
C GLY A 72 -9.20 9.25 -20.14
N ARG A 73 -9.03 9.92 -21.28
CA ARG A 73 -7.77 9.99 -21.99
C ARG A 73 -6.79 10.59 -20.98
N VAL A 74 -5.98 9.76 -20.34
CA VAL A 74 -4.96 10.19 -19.38
C VAL A 74 -4.10 11.17 -20.17
N LYS A 75 -4.20 12.46 -19.85
CA LYS A 75 -3.33 13.46 -20.48
C LYS A 75 -1.89 12.98 -20.25
N ALA A 76 -1.09 13.00 -21.33
CA ALA A 76 0.29 12.56 -21.28
C ALA A 76 1.01 13.19 -20.09
N PRO A 77 1.89 12.46 -19.39
CA PRO A 77 2.59 12.98 -18.22
C PRO A 77 3.36 14.23 -18.62
N ALA A 78 3.25 15.29 -17.81
CA ALA A 78 3.66 16.64 -18.22
C ALA A 78 5.19 16.79 -18.45
N SER A 79 6.00 15.81 -18.04
CA SER A 79 7.45 15.77 -18.28
C SER A 79 7.93 14.38 -18.71
N TRP A 80 9.11 14.34 -19.34
CA TRP A 80 9.82 13.10 -19.66
C TRP A 80 9.99 12.20 -18.42
N ALA A 81 10.44 12.77 -17.31
CA ALA A 81 10.64 12.06 -16.04
C ALA A 81 9.35 11.43 -15.49
N SER A 82 8.22 12.14 -15.59
CA SER A 82 6.91 11.62 -15.16
C SER A 82 6.43 10.50 -16.07
N SER A 83 6.72 10.59 -17.37
CA SER A 83 6.40 9.56 -18.36
C SER A 83 7.16 8.28 -18.09
N LEU A 84 8.48 8.40 -17.92
CA LEU A 84 9.32 7.26 -17.59
C LEU A 84 8.89 6.61 -16.27
N LEU A 85 8.63 7.41 -15.22
CA LEU A 85 8.18 6.89 -13.92
C LEU A 85 6.89 6.07 -14.05
N LEU A 86 5.89 6.55 -14.78
CA LEU A 86 4.63 5.82 -14.97
C LEU A 86 4.80 4.57 -15.81
N GLN A 87 5.58 4.62 -16.89
CA GLN A 87 5.86 3.44 -17.70
C GLN A 87 6.53 2.36 -16.87
N LEU A 88 7.53 2.73 -16.05
CA LEU A 88 8.22 1.80 -15.17
C LEU A 88 7.31 1.21 -14.08
N LEU A 89 6.42 2.01 -13.47
CA LEU A 89 5.44 1.53 -12.48
C LEU A 89 4.39 0.60 -13.11
N ARG A 90 4.00 0.87 -14.36
CA ARG A 90 3.05 0.05 -15.13
C ARG A 90 3.66 -1.22 -15.71
N GLU A 91 4.98 -1.38 -15.60
CA GLU A 91 5.73 -2.46 -16.28
C GLU A 91 5.60 -2.40 -17.82
N ASP A 92 5.40 -1.21 -18.38
CA ASP A 92 5.43 -0.94 -19.81
C ASP A 92 6.90 -0.88 -20.28
N GLU A 93 7.48 -2.05 -20.52
CA GLU A 93 8.88 -2.19 -20.88
C GLU A 93 9.22 -1.51 -22.21
N GLU A 94 8.39 -1.69 -23.24
CA GLU A 94 8.62 -1.12 -24.57
C GLU A 94 8.51 0.41 -24.56
N GLY A 95 7.48 0.94 -23.89
CA GLY A 95 7.30 2.37 -23.72
C GLY A 95 8.43 2.99 -22.89
N ALA A 96 8.85 2.34 -21.79
CA ALA A 96 9.98 2.80 -21.00
C ALA A 96 11.28 2.80 -21.80
N ARG A 97 11.57 1.72 -22.56
CA ARG A 97 12.76 1.64 -23.42
C ARG A 97 12.81 2.79 -24.42
N THR A 98 11.70 3.02 -25.12
CA THR A 98 11.57 4.11 -26.08
C THR A 98 11.78 5.48 -25.43
N THR A 99 11.25 5.69 -24.22
CA THR A 99 11.43 6.95 -23.48
C THR A 99 12.89 7.15 -23.06
N ILE A 100 13.55 6.08 -22.60
CA ILE A 100 14.97 6.12 -22.19
C ILE A 100 15.86 6.47 -23.39
N GLU A 101 15.65 5.83 -24.55
CA GLU A 101 16.44 6.04 -25.76
C GLU A 101 16.29 7.46 -26.34
N ARG A 102 15.16 8.14 -26.06
CA ARG A 102 14.87 9.50 -26.51
C ARG A 102 15.43 10.59 -25.61
N GLU A 103 16.03 10.26 -24.47
CA GLU A 103 16.58 11.28 -23.56
C GLU A 103 17.88 11.85 -24.14
N GLU A 104 17.76 12.98 -24.83
CA GLU A 104 18.87 13.71 -25.45
C GLU A 104 19.57 14.69 -24.48
N GLY A 105 19.11 14.77 -23.23
CA GLY A 105 19.57 15.76 -22.24
C GLY A 105 20.92 15.42 -21.57
N ALA A 106 21.66 16.46 -21.18
CA ALA A 106 22.92 16.38 -20.42
C ALA A 106 22.75 15.93 -18.93
N GLY A 107 21.90 14.94 -18.68
CA GLY A 107 21.65 14.36 -17.35
C GLY A 107 20.61 15.07 -16.48
N GLU A 108 19.97 16.16 -16.96
CA GLU A 108 18.95 16.87 -16.17
C GLU A 108 17.64 16.08 -16.02
N GLY A 109 17.13 15.46 -17.09
CA GLY A 109 15.94 14.62 -17.02
C GLY A 109 16.12 13.45 -16.06
N TRP A 110 17.30 12.82 -16.06
CA TRP A 110 17.66 11.76 -15.12
C TRP A 110 17.68 12.22 -13.65
N ARG A 111 18.22 13.42 -13.37
CA ARG A 111 18.15 14.01 -12.01
C ARG A 111 16.71 14.26 -11.59
N GLN A 112 15.89 14.78 -12.49
CA GLN A 112 14.46 15.00 -12.24
C GLN A 112 13.72 13.68 -12.00
N PHE A 113 13.98 12.64 -12.80
CA PHE A 113 13.41 11.30 -12.62
C PHE A 113 13.77 10.70 -11.25
N LEU A 114 15.05 10.71 -10.87
CA LEU A 114 15.49 10.18 -9.58
C LEU A 114 14.89 10.99 -8.40
N SER A 115 14.82 12.31 -8.54
CA SER A 115 14.18 13.19 -7.55
C SER A 115 12.69 12.87 -7.41
N LEU A 116 11.98 12.70 -8.53
CA LEU A 116 10.56 12.39 -8.57
C LEU A 116 10.27 11.00 -7.98
N ALA A 117 11.01 9.96 -8.39
CA ALA A 117 10.89 8.62 -7.83
C ALA A 117 11.18 8.60 -6.32
N GLY A 118 12.16 9.39 -5.86
CA GLY A 118 12.46 9.58 -4.44
C GLY A 118 11.32 10.28 -3.68
N LYS A 119 10.79 11.39 -4.21
CA LYS A 119 9.66 12.13 -3.63
C LYS A 119 8.40 11.27 -3.52
N HIS A 120 8.16 10.41 -4.51
CA HIS A 120 7.06 9.46 -4.50
C HIS A 120 7.32 8.21 -3.64
N GLY A 121 8.53 8.01 -3.13
CA GLY A 121 8.90 6.85 -2.30
C GLY A 121 8.87 5.52 -3.05
N VAL A 122 9.22 5.54 -4.35
CA VAL A 122 9.17 4.34 -5.23
C VAL A 122 10.50 4.06 -5.93
N ALA A 123 11.57 4.82 -5.64
CA ALA A 123 12.86 4.62 -6.29
C ALA A 123 13.47 3.23 -6.01
N ASP A 124 13.39 2.80 -4.76
CA ASP A 124 13.80 1.48 -4.24
C ASP A 124 12.92 0.35 -4.78
N TYR A 125 11.60 0.60 -4.87
CA TYR A 125 10.66 -0.30 -5.53
C TYR A 125 11.03 -0.53 -7.00
N LEU A 126 11.26 0.52 -7.78
CA LEU A 126 11.64 0.42 -9.20
C LEU A 126 12.98 -0.29 -9.38
N ALA A 127 13.97 0.02 -8.54
CA ALA A 127 15.27 -0.65 -8.56
C ALA A 127 15.12 -2.16 -8.36
N SER A 128 14.22 -2.57 -7.48
CA SER A 128 13.91 -3.99 -7.20
C SER A 128 13.12 -4.63 -8.34
N LEU A 129 12.08 -3.95 -8.82
CA LEU A 129 11.17 -4.43 -9.86
C LEU A 129 11.89 -4.78 -11.17
N TRP A 130 12.82 -3.91 -11.59
CA TRP A 130 13.55 -4.02 -12.86
C TRP A 130 14.89 -4.74 -12.74
N ARG A 131 15.29 -5.15 -11.54
CA ARG A 131 16.56 -5.86 -11.31
C ARG A 131 16.63 -7.14 -12.13
N GLY A 132 17.67 -7.27 -12.94
CA GLY A 132 17.91 -8.47 -13.76
C GLY A 132 16.98 -8.61 -14.97
N ARG A 133 16.18 -7.58 -15.30
CA ARG A 133 15.41 -7.52 -16.54
C ARG A 133 16.20 -6.82 -17.64
N ASP A 134 15.86 -7.07 -18.91
CA ASP A 134 16.55 -6.51 -20.07
C ASP A 134 16.58 -4.98 -20.04
N LEU A 135 15.47 -4.34 -19.64
CA LEU A 135 15.37 -2.88 -19.53
C LEU A 135 16.41 -2.25 -18.59
N ALA A 136 16.91 -2.98 -17.59
CA ALA A 136 17.93 -2.46 -16.67
C ALA A 136 19.23 -2.06 -17.42
N SER A 137 19.52 -2.71 -18.55
CA SER A 137 20.67 -2.40 -19.39
C SER A 137 20.52 -1.13 -20.23
N CYS A 138 19.30 -0.63 -20.37
CA CYS A 138 19.02 0.61 -21.12
C CYS A 138 19.31 1.87 -20.30
N PHE A 139 19.36 1.78 -18.97
CA PHE A 139 19.65 2.93 -18.12
C PHE A 139 21.12 3.35 -18.23
N PRO A 140 21.42 4.67 -18.20
CA PRO A 140 22.80 5.14 -18.03
C PRO A 140 23.44 4.54 -16.77
N ALA A 141 24.73 4.24 -16.84
CA ALA A 141 25.45 3.54 -15.78
C ALA A 141 25.33 4.25 -14.42
N GLU A 142 25.41 5.59 -14.39
CA GLU A 142 25.27 6.37 -13.16
C GLU A 142 23.85 6.27 -12.55
N VAL A 143 22.82 6.22 -13.40
CA VAL A 143 21.42 6.12 -12.96
C VAL A 143 21.14 4.72 -12.40
N ALA A 144 21.56 3.68 -13.13
CA ALA A 144 21.44 2.30 -12.68
C ALA A 144 22.19 2.08 -11.35
N ALA A 145 23.42 2.61 -11.23
CA ALA A 145 24.20 2.56 -10.00
C ALA A 145 23.49 3.27 -8.85
N GLY A 146 22.94 4.48 -9.07
CA GLY A 146 22.21 5.23 -8.05
C GLY A 146 20.91 4.56 -7.59
N MET A 147 20.19 3.87 -8.49
CA MET A 147 19.01 3.08 -8.14
C MET A 147 19.39 1.86 -7.28
N GLU A 148 20.43 1.14 -7.68
CA GLU A 148 20.91 -0.02 -6.93
C GLU A 148 21.52 0.38 -5.57
N GLU A 149 22.20 1.52 -5.47
CA GLU A 149 22.68 2.07 -4.20
C GLU A 149 21.52 2.37 -3.25
N ARG A 150 20.45 3.02 -3.72
CA ARG A 150 19.24 3.23 -2.91
C ARG A 150 18.63 1.92 -2.45
N ARG A 151 18.49 0.93 -3.34
CA ARG A 151 17.93 -0.38 -2.99
C ARG A 151 18.78 -1.09 -1.91
N ARG A 152 20.11 -1.05 -2.03
CA ARG A 152 21.03 -1.59 -1.01
C ARG A 152 20.89 -0.86 0.32
N LYS A 153 20.77 0.46 0.28
CA LYS A 153 20.49 1.24 1.48
C LYS A 153 19.16 0.83 2.11
N THR A 154 18.10 0.69 1.33
CA THR A 154 16.79 0.20 1.81
C THR A 154 16.91 -1.18 2.46
N ILE A 155 17.65 -2.11 1.85
CA ILE A 155 17.91 -3.43 2.47
C ILE A 155 18.61 -3.26 3.80
N TYR A 156 19.68 -2.46 3.86
CA TYR A 156 20.43 -2.22 5.08
C TYR A 156 19.53 -1.61 6.18
N ASP A 157 18.79 -0.56 5.85
CA ASP A 157 17.86 0.09 6.77
C ASP A 157 16.82 -0.92 7.27
N ASN A 158 16.18 -1.67 6.36
CA ASN A 158 15.17 -2.67 6.70
C ASN A 158 15.73 -3.79 7.58
N LEU A 159 16.99 -4.20 7.39
CA LEU A 159 17.64 -5.19 8.25
C LEU A 159 17.92 -4.63 9.66
N VAL A 160 18.34 -3.37 9.76
CA VAL A 160 18.50 -2.69 11.06
C VAL A 160 17.15 -2.57 11.76
N LEU A 161 16.10 -2.25 11.00
CA LEU A 161 14.72 -2.21 11.45
C LEU A 161 14.26 -3.56 12.01
N ALA A 162 14.34 -4.61 11.20
CA ALA A 162 14.00 -5.97 11.60
C ALA A 162 14.77 -6.42 12.85
N ALA A 163 16.08 -6.19 12.91
CA ALA A 163 16.90 -6.56 14.08
C ALA A 163 16.45 -5.86 15.37
N SER A 164 15.95 -4.62 15.27
CA SER A 164 15.40 -3.89 16.42
C SER A 164 14.02 -4.39 16.86
N ALA A 165 13.26 -5.03 15.97
CA ALA A 165 11.93 -5.56 16.25
C ALA A 165 11.98 -6.76 17.21
N GLY A 166 12.99 -7.63 17.07
CA GLY A 166 13.09 -8.89 17.82
C GLY A 166 12.97 -8.72 19.35
N PRO A 167 13.82 -7.89 19.99
CA PRO A 167 13.74 -7.63 21.44
C PRO A 167 12.39 -7.03 21.89
N ILE A 168 11.75 -6.22 21.05
CA ILE A 168 10.45 -5.61 21.33
C ILE A 168 9.35 -6.67 21.33
N LEU A 169 9.30 -7.50 20.27
CA LEU A 169 8.34 -8.60 20.15
C LEU A 169 8.52 -9.62 21.27
N GLN A 170 9.76 -9.92 21.64
CA GLN A 170 10.04 -10.77 22.79
C GLN A 170 9.53 -10.15 24.10
N GLY A 171 9.79 -8.86 24.35
CA GLY A 171 9.33 -8.15 25.54
C GLY A 171 7.81 -8.07 25.66
N LEU A 172 7.10 -7.94 24.52
CA LEU A 172 5.64 -8.04 24.45
C LEU A 172 5.17 -9.47 24.77
N ARG A 173 5.79 -10.48 24.18
CA ARG A 173 5.44 -11.89 24.40
C ARG A 173 5.60 -12.32 25.86
N GLU A 174 6.67 -11.90 26.53
CA GLU A 174 6.90 -12.17 27.96
C GLU A 174 5.77 -11.60 28.86
N ARG A 175 5.03 -10.62 28.35
CA ARG A 175 3.85 -10.01 28.98
C ARG A 175 2.53 -10.58 28.44
N GLY A 176 2.58 -11.65 27.65
CA GLY A 176 1.40 -12.25 27.02
C GLY A 176 0.73 -11.34 25.98
N ILE A 177 1.47 -10.39 25.39
CA ILE A 177 0.96 -9.50 24.35
C ILE A 177 1.47 -10.01 23.00
N VAL A 178 0.54 -10.41 22.12
CA VAL A 178 0.84 -10.73 20.72
C VAL A 178 0.27 -9.61 19.85
N PRO A 179 1.12 -8.76 19.25
CA PRO A 179 0.64 -7.62 18.46
C PRO A 179 0.17 -8.04 17.06
N ILE A 180 -0.66 -7.19 16.46
CA ILE A 180 -0.88 -7.18 15.01
C ILE A 180 0.16 -6.25 14.39
N VAL A 181 1.08 -6.76 13.56
CA VAL A 181 2.00 -5.95 12.77
C VAL A 181 1.21 -5.29 11.64
N LEU A 182 1.46 -4.00 11.39
CA LEU A 182 0.75 -3.23 10.37
C LEU A 182 1.68 -2.79 9.24
N LYS A 183 1.05 -2.26 8.19
CA LYS A 183 1.68 -1.52 7.09
C LYS A 183 2.90 -2.25 6.52
N GLY A 184 4.02 -1.53 6.36
CA GLY A 184 5.20 -2.06 5.70
C GLY A 184 5.78 -3.30 6.39
N GLY A 185 5.74 -3.38 7.72
CA GLY A 185 6.22 -4.56 8.46
C GLY A 185 5.43 -5.83 8.12
N ALA A 186 4.11 -5.72 7.91
CA ALA A 186 3.26 -6.86 7.56
C ALA A 186 3.28 -7.20 6.05
N LEU A 187 3.78 -6.29 5.21
CA LEU A 187 3.80 -6.42 3.75
C LEU A 187 5.16 -6.88 3.23
N LEU A 188 6.25 -6.43 3.86
CA LEU A 188 7.61 -6.77 3.48
C LEU A 188 7.84 -8.29 3.66
N GLY A 189 8.27 -8.96 2.58
CA GLY A 189 8.44 -10.42 2.56
C GLY A 189 7.18 -11.22 2.18
N ARG A 190 5.99 -10.61 2.19
CA ARG A 190 4.74 -11.27 1.77
C ARG A 190 4.29 -10.87 0.36
N VAL A 191 4.16 -9.56 0.10
CA VAL A 191 3.67 -9.06 -1.19
C VAL A 191 4.77 -8.45 -2.06
N TYR A 192 5.89 -8.05 -1.47
CA TYR A 192 7.01 -7.43 -2.18
C TYR A 192 8.02 -8.45 -2.73
N PRO A 193 8.68 -8.16 -3.87
CA PRO A 193 9.58 -9.10 -4.54
C PRO A 193 10.89 -9.36 -3.77
N ASP A 194 11.41 -8.37 -3.05
CA ASP A 194 12.58 -8.52 -2.19
C ASP A 194 12.62 -7.46 -1.06
N PRO A 195 13.47 -7.63 -0.02
CA PRO A 195 13.54 -6.72 1.12
C PRO A 195 13.92 -5.27 0.77
N GLY A 196 14.50 -5.01 -0.41
CA GLY A 196 14.86 -3.68 -0.88
C GLY A 196 13.75 -2.95 -1.63
N ALA A 197 12.60 -3.58 -1.85
CA ALA A 197 11.53 -3.04 -2.67
C ALA A 197 10.59 -2.08 -1.95
N ARG A 198 10.69 -1.99 -0.62
CA ARG A 198 9.88 -1.10 0.20
C ARG A 198 10.65 -0.61 1.42
N SER A 199 10.97 0.66 1.42
CA SER A 199 11.50 1.38 2.59
C SER A 199 10.49 1.41 3.74
N LEU A 200 10.93 0.88 4.89
CA LEU A 200 10.29 1.05 6.18
C LEU A 200 10.91 2.27 6.88
N THR A 201 10.08 3.02 7.59
CA THR A 201 10.50 4.17 8.41
C THR A 201 10.34 3.89 9.90
N ASP A 202 9.48 2.93 10.23
CA ASP A 202 8.96 2.63 11.54
C ASP A 202 8.54 1.15 11.59
N ILE A 203 8.21 0.69 12.79
CA ILE A 203 7.50 -0.57 13.02
C ILE A 203 6.18 -0.25 13.70
N ASP A 204 5.09 -0.46 12.98
CA ASP A 204 3.74 -0.30 13.48
C ASP A 204 3.20 -1.59 14.12
N LEU A 205 2.85 -1.51 15.40
CA LEU A 205 2.28 -2.61 16.17
C LEU A 205 0.93 -2.21 16.77
N LEU A 206 -0.14 -2.86 16.33
CA LEU A 206 -1.45 -2.75 16.97
C LEU A 206 -1.53 -3.71 18.16
N VAL A 207 -1.84 -3.17 19.34
CA VAL A 207 -2.11 -3.92 20.57
C VAL A 207 -3.53 -3.65 21.05
N ARG A 208 -4.05 -4.55 21.88
CA ARG A 208 -5.33 -4.36 22.55
C ARG A 208 -5.26 -3.09 23.42
N ARG A 209 -6.31 -2.27 23.41
CA ARG A 209 -6.33 -0.97 24.09
C ARG A 209 -6.07 -1.09 25.59
N GLU A 210 -6.61 -2.12 26.20
CA GLU A 210 -6.43 -2.44 27.63
C GLU A 210 -4.97 -2.79 27.96
N ARG A 211 -4.19 -3.25 26.98
CA ARG A 211 -2.77 -3.63 27.09
C ARG A 211 -1.82 -2.53 26.61
N ALA A 212 -2.32 -1.47 25.97
CA ALA A 212 -1.50 -0.41 25.38
C ALA A 212 -0.55 0.25 26.38
N ALA A 213 -1.06 0.62 27.57
CA ALA A 213 -0.24 1.24 28.59
C ALA A 213 0.88 0.32 29.10
N GLU A 214 0.65 -1.00 29.10
CA GLU A 214 1.67 -1.98 29.47
C GLU A 214 2.73 -2.15 28.38
N ALA A 215 2.32 -2.17 27.10
CA ALA A 215 3.24 -2.18 25.96
C ALA A 215 4.14 -0.94 25.97
N CYS A 216 3.58 0.26 26.17
CA CYS A 216 4.33 1.51 26.22
C CYS A 216 5.36 1.50 27.36
N ARG A 217 4.94 1.12 28.58
CA ARG A 217 5.86 0.98 29.73
C ARG A 217 6.96 -0.04 29.49
N MET A 218 6.68 -1.09 28.72
CA MET A 218 7.70 -2.07 28.35
C MET A 218 8.78 -1.44 27.45
N LEU A 219 8.37 -0.69 26.42
CA LEU A 219 9.31 0.05 25.57
C LEU A 219 10.16 1.04 26.38
N GLU A 220 9.54 1.76 27.32
CA GLU A 220 10.23 2.68 28.23
C GLU A 220 11.29 1.96 29.09
N HIS A 221 10.96 0.80 29.65
CA HIS A 221 11.93 -0.02 30.39
C HIS A 221 13.07 -0.57 29.52
N GLN A 222 12.86 -0.73 28.22
CA GLN A 222 13.90 -1.07 27.25
C GLN A 222 14.76 0.14 26.82
N GLY A 223 14.53 1.31 27.42
CA GLY A 223 15.29 2.53 27.14
C GLY A 223 14.75 3.35 25.95
N MET A 224 13.61 2.95 25.38
CA MET A 224 12.91 3.77 24.40
C MET A 224 12.26 4.96 25.10
N ARG A 225 12.24 6.10 24.44
CA ARG A 225 11.68 7.35 24.93
C ARG A 225 10.47 7.75 24.06
N PRO A 226 9.37 8.22 24.65
CA PRO A 226 8.28 8.80 23.88
C PRO A 226 8.79 9.99 23.06
N MET A 227 8.32 10.15 21.83
CA MET A 227 8.58 11.37 21.05
C MET A 227 7.76 12.54 21.63
N GLU A 228 8.40 13.68 21.94
CA GLU A 228 7.75 14.84 22.58
C GLU A 228 6.49 15.32 21.82
N GLU A 229 6.50 15.25 20.49
CA GLU A 229 5.39 15.66 19.63
C GLU A 229 4.17 14.73 19.73
N THR A 230 4.40 13.46 20.09
CA THR A 230 3.31 12.50 20.29
C THR A 230 2.59 12.69 21.61
N GLN A 231 3.10 13.40 22.62
CA GLN A 231 2.35 13.56 23.88
C GLN A 231 1.01 14.33 23.73
N LYS A 232 0.85 15.15 22.67
CA LYS A 232 -0.44 15.83 22.37
C LYS A 232 -1.40 14.96 21.55
N ALA A 233 -0.91 14.10 20.66
CA ALA A 233 -1.69 13.16 19.85
C ALA A 233 -1.95 11.80 20.55
N ALA A 234 -1.06 11.40 21.47
CA ALA A 234 -1.02 10.12 22.18
C ALA A 234 -2.19 9.87 23.14
N ARG A 235 -3.13 10.81 23.21
CA ARG A 235 -4.33 10.66 24.03
C ARG A 235 -5.47 9.96 23.31
N ARG A 236 -5.36 9.59 22.02
CA ARG A 236 -6.54 9.17 21.23
C ARG A 236 -6.41 7.86 20.43
N SER A 237 -5.35 7.61 19.64
CA SER A 237 -5.30 6.42 18.75
C SER A 237 -3.98 5.61 18.74
N GLY A 238 -2.88 6.15 19.24
CA GLY A 238 -1.59 5.45 19.30
C GLY A 238 -0.54 6.18 20.14
N PHE A 239 0.63 5.56 20.32
CA PHE A 239 1.79 6.05 21.05
C PHE A 239 3.04 5.75 20.23
N GLU A 240 3.87 6.76 19.98
CA GLU A 240 5.14 6.61 19.26
C GLU A 240 6.30 6.73 20.26
N ALA A 241 7.21 5.77 20.20
CA ALA A 241 8.44 5.80 20.97
C ALA A 241 9.66 5.48 20.10
N HIS A 242 10.75 6.16 20.37
CA HIS A 242 12.06 5.88 19.78
C HIS A 242 13.10 5.70 20.89
N ALA A 243 14.05 4.78 20.74
CA ALA A 243 15.33 4.88 21.47
C ALA A 243 16.38 5.55 20.57
N PRO A 244 17.33 6.34 21.12
CA PRO A 244 18.47 6.85 20.36
C PRO A 244 19.24 5.70 19.68
N GLY A 245 19.42 5.78 18.36
CA GLY A 245 20.07 4.72 17.58
C GLY A 245 19.22 3.46 17.34
N SER A 246 17.94 3.50 17.73
CA SER A 246 16.95 2.48 17.39
C SER A 246 15.90 3.06 16.44
N VAL A 247 15.10 2.16 15.89
CA VAL A 247 13.99 2.48 15.03
C VAL A 247 12.80 3.06 15.79
N PRO A 248 12.05 3.99 15.19
CA PRO A 248 10.73 4.40 15.69
C PRO A 248 9.78 3.20 15.73
N VAL A 249 9.27 2.88 16.92
CA VAL A 249 8.21 1.88 17.09
C VAL A 249 6.95 2.58 17.52
N GLU A 250 5.89 2.34 16.75
CA GLU A 250 4.57 2.90 17.01
C GLU A 250 3.66 1.81 17.58
N ILE A 251 3.20 2.04 18.81
CA ILE A 251 2.16 1.23 19.45
C ILE A 251 0.80 1.86 19.13
N HIS A 252 0.05 1.21 18.26
CA HIS A 252 -1.33 1.56 17.96
C HIS A 252 -2.28 0.79 18.87
N TRP A 253 -3.41 1.38 19.23
CA TRP A 253 -4.53 0.66 19.85
C TRP A 253 -5.88 0.95 19.18
N ASP A 254 -5.86 1.80 18.16
CA ASP A 254 -7.01 2.12 17.33
C ASP A 254 -6.54 2.27 15.88
N LEU A 255 -7.29 1.69 14.95
CA LEU A 255 -7.07 1.89 13.51
C LEU A 255 -7.93 3.04 12.98
N SER A 256 -8.88 3.53 13.77
CA SER A 256 -9.82 4.57 13.41
C SER A 256 -9.14 5.93 13.25
N GLN A 257 -9.69 6.75 12.37
CA GLN A 257 -9.33 8.16 12.29
C GLN A 257 -10.54 9.03 12.61
N ARG A 258 -10.38 9.87 13.65
CA ARG A 258 -11.47 10.68 14.21
C ARG A 258 -12.23 11.44 13.13
N TYR A 259 -13.56 11.29 13.13
CA TYR A 259 -14.50 11.89 12.17
C TYR A 259 -14.34 11.47 10.71
N ARG A 260 -13.40 10.60 10.38
CA ARG A 260 -13.22 10.09 9.01
C ARG A 260 -13.78 8.68 8.89
N PHE A 261 -13.34 7.77 9.75
CA PHE A 261 -13.82 6.40 9.79
C PHE A 261 -13.57 5.78 11.17
N GLN A 262 -14.29 4.70 11.48
CA GLN A 262 -14.22 4.00 12.75
C GLN A 262 -14.10 2.50 12.52
N ALA A 263 -12.93 1.92 12.82
CA ALA A 263 -12.69 0.51 12.61
C ALA A 263 -13.42 -0.36 13.64
N ASP A 264 -13.93 -1.52 13.18
CA ASP A 264 -14.42 -2.60 14.04
C ASP A 264 -13.22 -3.37 14.62
N LEU A 265 -12.66 -2.85 15.71
CA LEU A 265 -11.44 -3.41 16.32
C LEU A 265 -11.64 -4.82 16.85
N ASP A 266 -12.77 -5.12 17.49
CA ASP A 266 -13.03 -6.47 18.02
C ASP A 266 -13.07 -7.49 16.90
N GLY A 267 -13.76 -7.17 15.81
CA GLY A 267 -13.76 -8.02 14.64
C GLY A 267 -12.38 -8.11 13.97
N VAL A 268 -11.62 -7.01 13.90
CA VAL A 268 -10.24 -7.03 13.36
C VAL A 268 -9.38 -8.01 14.16
N TRP A 269 -9.48 -7.99 15.49
CA TRP A 269 -8.76 -8.93 16.33
C TRP A 269 -9.24 -10.37 16.15
N GLU A 270 -10.54 -10.60 16.06
CA GLU A 270 -11.13 -11.93 15.84
C GLU A 270 -10.62 -12.57 14.54
N ARG A 271 -10.57 -11.79 13.45
CA ARG A 271 -10.20 -12.28 12.11
C ARG A 271 -8.72 -12.22 11.79
N SER A 272 -7.94 -11.47 12.58
CA SER A 272 -6.51 -11.31 12.32
C SER A 272 -5.79 -12.66 12.24
N VAL A 273 -4.85 -12.76 11.30
CA VAL A 273 -4.20 -14.01 10.91
C VAL A 273 -2.86 -14.12 11.63
N GLU A 274 -2.56 -15.29 12.17
CA GLU A 274 -1.25 -15.57 12.75
C GLU A 274 -0.18 -15.58 11.67
N PHE A 275 0.99 -15.00 11.97
CA PHE A 275 2.17 -15.10 11.13
C PHE A 275 3.45 -14.97 11.97
N GLU A 276 4.60 -15.18 11.33
CA GLU A 276 5.89 -14.98 11.97
C GLU A 276 6.53 -13.70 11.44
N PHE A 277 7.03 -12.86 12.36
CA PHE A 277 7.76 -11.64 12.04
C PHE A 277 9.10 -11.67 12.77
N GLU A 278 10.21 -11.68 12.02
CA GLU A 278 11.57 -11.76 12.56
C GLU A 278 11.78 -12.92 13.56
N GLY A 279 11.24 -14.11 13.25
CA GLY A 279 11.35 -15.29 14.11
C GLY A 279 10.44 -15.27 15.35
N ALA A 280 9.59 -14.25 15.50
CA ALA A 280 8.67 -14.11 16.61
C ALA A 280 7.21 -14.32 16.18
N PRO A 281 6.38 -14.99 17.01
CA PRO A 281 4.94 -15.07 16.78
C PRO A 281 4.30 -13.69 16.78
N ALA A 282 3.55 -13.39 15.73
CA ALA A 282 2.82 -12.15 15.57
C ALA A 282 1.48 -12.41 14.87
N ARG A 283 0.69 -11.35 14.70
CA ARG A 283 -0.54 -11.38 13.91
C ARG A 283 -0.46 -10.31 12.82
N ARG A 284 -1.23 -10.48 11.76
CA ARG A 284 -1.44 -9.46 10.72
C ARG A 284 -2.93 -9.28 10.49
N LEU A 285 -3.30 -8.17 9.86
CA LEU A 285 -4.69 -7.97 9.44
C LEU A 285 -5.12 -9.06 8.45
N ALA A 286 -6.39 -9.46 8.53
CA ALA A 286 -7.00 -10.30 7.50
C ALA A 286 -6.99 -9.53 6.16
N PRO A 287 -6.92 -10.21 4.99
CA PRO A 287 -6.75 -9.55 3.69
C PRO A 287 -7.72 -8.39 3.43
N ALA A 288 -9.03 -8.58 3.71
CA ALA A 288 -10.02 -7.53 3.50
C ALA A 288 -9.90 -6.36 4.50
N ASP A 289 -9.55 -6.64 5.77
CA ASP A 289 -9.30 -5.62 6.78
C ASP A 289 -8.03 -4.82 6.44
N GLU A 290 -6.98 -5.48 5.95
CA GLU A 290 -5.69 -4.89 5.57
C GLU A 290 -5.85 -3.94 4.38
N PHE A 291 -6.47 -4.40 3.30
CA PHE A 291 -6.68 -3.59 2.10
C PHE A 291 -7.55 -2.37 2.41
N THR A 292 -8.62 -2.56 3.19
CA THR A 292 -9.49 -1.46 3.64
C THR A 292 -8.71 -0.47 4.48
N TYR A 293 -7.98 -0.93 5.50
CA TYR A 293 -7.19 -0.06 6.36
C TYR A 293 -6.16 0.77 5.58
N LEU A 294 -5.41 0.15 4.67
CA LEU A 294 -4.39 0.87 3.88
C LEU A 294 -5.01 1.88 2.90
N ALA A 295 -6.15 1.56 2.30
CA ALA A 295 -6.88 2.50 1.44
C ALA A 295 -7.37 3.73 2.22
N LEU A 296 -7.94 3.51 3.40
CA LEU A 296 -8.42 4.57 4.29
C LEU A 296 -7.27 5.40 4.86
N HIS A 297 -6.17 4.76 5.26
CA HIS A 297 -4.94 5.42 5.70
C HIS A 297 -4.35 6.30 4.58
N TYR A 298 -4.39 5.86 3.33
CA TYR A 298 -3.91 6.69 2.23
C TYR A 298 -4.77 7.96 2.04
N ALA A 299 -6.09 7.83 2.16
CA ALA A 299 -7.02 8.96 2.11
C ALA A 299 -6.82 9.95 3.27
N ALA A 300 -6.41 9.46 4.45
CA ALA A 300 -6.04 10.29 5.61
C ALA A 300 -4.95 11.31 5.26
N HIS A 301 -3.98 10.88 4.46
CA HIS A 301 -2.91 11.73 3.94
C HIS A 301 -3.31 12.51 2.67
N TYR A 302 -4.60 12.60 2.37
CA TYR A 302 -5.17 13.26 1.19
C TYR A 302 -4.59 12.74 -0.13
N PHE A 303 -4.24 11.45 -0.18
CA PHE A 303 -3.54 10.88 -1.33
C PHE A 303 -2.25 11.66 -1.66
N GLY A 304 -1.52 12.04 -0.61
CA GLY A 304 -0.35 12.91 -0.67
C GLY A 304 0.73 12.42 -1.65
N VAL A 305 1.82 13.18 -1.74
CA VAL A 305 2.85 13.01 -2.78
C VAL A 305 3.51 11.63 -2.84
N SER A 306 3.32 10.71 -1.89
CA SER A 306 3.90 9.37 -2.01
C SER A 306 3.01 8.41 -2.80
N LEU A 307 3.58 7.77 -3.83
CA LEU A 307 2.96 6.62 -4.52
C LEU A 307 3.24 5.30 -3.79
N LYS A 308 4.11 5.29 -2.78
CA LYS A 308 4.47 4.09 -1.99
C LYS A 308 3.23 3.36 -1.45
N TRP A 309 2.27 4.11 -0.90
CA TRP A 309 1.01 3.56 -0.40
C TRP A 309 0.09 3.03 -1.51
N LEU A 310 0.16 3.62 -2.70
CA LEU A 310 -0.56 3.10 -3.86
C LEU A 310 0.07 1.79 -4.38
N VAL A 311 1.41 1.68 -4.29
CA VAL A 311 2.13 0.44 -4.59
C VAL A 311 1.73 -0.68 -3.62
N ASP A 312 1.47 -0.39 -2.34
CA ASP A 312 0.95 -1.42 -1.40
C ASP A 312 -0.33 -2.05 -1.90
N LEU A 313 -1.31 -1.21 -2.25
CA LEU A 313 -2.61 -1.68 -2.73
C LEU A 313 -2.46 -2.50 -4.01
N ARG A 314 -1.57 -2.07 -4.91
CA ARG A 314 -1.23 -2.83 -6.13
C ARG A 314 -0.66 -4.20 -5.80
N GLU A 315 0.36 -4.29 -4.95
CA GLU A 315 1.01 -5.57 -4.65
C GLU A 315 0.08 -6.52 -3.90
N ILE A 316 -0.78 -6.01 -3.01
CA ILE A 316 -1.83 -6.83 -2.37
C ILE A 316 -2.75 -7.42 -3.43
N LEU A 317 -3.30 -6.62 -4.36
CA LEU A 317 -4.18 -7.12 -5.40
C LEU A 317 -3.52 -8.16 -6.31
N ARG A 318 -2.21 -8.04 -6.56
CA ARG A 318 -1.48 -8.99 -7.41
C ARG A 318 -1.14 -10.30 -6.72
N ARG A 319 -0.87 -10.27 -5.41
CA ARG A 319 -0.31 -11.41 -4.68
C ARG A 319 -1.34 -12.10 -3.79
N GLU A 320 -2.18 -11.32 -3.13
CA GLU A 320 -3.17 -11.78 -2.16
C GLU A 320 -4.47 -10.96 -2.32
N PRO A 321 -5.16 -11.03 -3.49
CA PRO A 321 -6.36 -10.25 -3.72
C PRO A 321 -7.43 -10.59 -2.66
N PRO A 322 -7.93 -9.59 -1.92
CA PRO A 322 -9.00 -9.82 -0.95
C PRO A 322 -10.34 -10.04 -1.67
N ALA A 323 -11.28 -10.68 -0.97
CA ALA A 323 -12.66 -10.81 -1.42
C ALA A 323 -13.32 -9.41 -1.56
N PRO A 324 -13.78 -9.00 -2.75
CA PRO A 324 -14.42 -7.70 -3.01
C PRO A 324 -15.55 -7.35 -2.03
N GLU A 325 -16.46 -8.29 -1.83
CA GLU A 325 -17.62 -8.16 -0.99
C GLU A 325 -17.23 -7.90 0.47
N GLU A 326 -16.14 -8.51 0.94
CA GLU A 326 -15.64 -8.29 2.29
C GLU A 326 -15.04 -6.89 2.42
N VAL A 327 -14.21 -6.45 1.47
CA VAL A 327 -13.61 -5.10 1.47
C VAL A 327 -14.71 -4.03 1.46
N ALA A 328 -15.71 -4.17 0.60
CA ALA A 328 -16.85 -3.27 0.56
C ALA A 328 -17.62 -3.28 1.88
N SER A 329 -17.85 -4.45 2.47
CA SER A 329 -18.49 -4.59 3.77
C SER A 329 -17.68 -3.92 4.89
N ARG A 330 -16.34 -4.04 4.89
CA ARG A 330 -15.46 -3.35 5.85
C ARG A 330 -15.56 -1.85 5.71
N ALA A 331 -15.39 -1.33 4.49
CA ALA A 331 -15.45 0.10 4.25
C ALA A 331 -16.80 0.70 4.68
N ARG A 332 -17.91 0.01 4.38
CA ARG A 332 -19.26 0.40 4.83
C ARG A 332 -19.41 0.37 6.34
N GLY A 333 -19.01 -0.73 6.97
CA GLY A 333 -19.06 -0.89 8.42
C GLY A 333 -18.24 0.19 9.14
N TRP A 334 -17.08 0.54 8.59
CA TRP A 334 -16.17 1.52 9.18
C TRP A 334 -16.52 2.96 8.79
N GLY A 335 -17.41 3.18 7.82
CA GLY A 335 -17.74 4.51 7.31
C GLY A 335 -16.60 5.17 6.51
N GLY A 336 -15.83 4.36 5.77
CA GLY A 336 -14.74 4.79 4.90
C GLY A 336 -14.95 4.44 3.42
N GLU A 337 -16.18 4.22 2.96
CA GLU A 337 -16.48 3.90 1.57
C GLU A 337 -16.02 5.00 0.60
N ALA A 338 -16.18 6.28 0.95
CA ALA A 338 -15.68 7.37 0.11
C ALA A 338 -14.14 7.40 0.02
N ALA A 339 -13.46 7.15 1.14
CA ALA A 339 -12.00 7.05 1.15
C ALA A 339 -11.52 5.89 0.26
N LEU A 340 -12.16 4.72 0.39
CA LEU A 340 -11.90 3.56 -0.45
C LEU A 340 -12.17 3.86 -1.93
N HIS A 341 -13.32 4.44 -2.28
CA HIS A 341 -13.67 4.86 -3.64
C HIS A 341 -12.57 5.71 -4.28
N PHE A 342 -12.06 6.73 -3.57
CA PHE A 342 -11.01 7.59 -4.12
C PHE A 342 -9.63 6.92 -4.19
N ALA A 343 -9.31 6.02 -3.26
CA ALA A 343 -8.10 5.21 -3.36
C ALA A 343 -8.11 4.33 -4.62
N LEU A 344 -9.23 3.68 -4.90
CA LEU A 344 -9.44 2.84 -6.08
C LEU A 344 -9.44 3.64 -7.36
N ARG A 345 -10.12 4.79 -7.38
CA ARG A 345 -10.07 5.74 -8.49
C ARG A 345 -8.63 6.14 -8.82
N TYR A 346 -7.80 6.39 -7.80
CA TYR A 346 -6.41 6.74 -8.01
C TYR A 346 -5.58 5.56 -8.52
N LEU A 347 -5.81 4.38 -7.94
CA LEU A 347 -5.17 3.14 -8.36
C LEU A 347 -5.41 2.86 -9.83
N ARG A 348 -6.66 2.98 -10.31
CA ARG A 348 -7.02 2.81 -11.73
C ARG A 348 -6.40 3.87 -12.64
N ARG A 349 -6.23 5.10 -12.16
CA ARG A 349 -5.55 6.17 -12.91
C ARG A 349 -4.07 5.85 -13.12
N VAL A 350 -3.39 5.33 -12.10
CA VAL A 350 -1.95 5.01 -12.19
C VAL A 350 -1.72 3.66 -12.86
N TYR A 351 -2.57 2.65 -12.61
CA TYR A 351 -2.46 1.29 -13.14
C TYR A 351 -3.75 0.89 -13.89
N PRO A 352 -3.95 1.35 -15.13
CA PRO A 352 -5.17 1.07 -15.88
C PRO A 352 -5.36 -0.41 -16.22
N ASP A 353 -4.27 -1.17 -16.32
CA ASP A 353 -4.27 -2.59 -16.71
C ASP A 353 -4.21 -3.54 -15.50
N LEU A 354 -4.27 -3.00 -14.28
CA LEU A 354 -4.27 -3.83 -13.06
C LEU A 354 -5.59 -4.63 -13.01
N PRO A 355 -5.55 -5.98 -12.92
CA PRO A 355 -6.75 -6.77 -12.76
C PRO A 355 -7.40 -6.41 -11.43
N TYR A 356 -8.66 -5.98 -11.51
CA TYR A 356 -9.42 -5.48 -10.38
C TYR A 356 -10.87 -5.98 -10.48
N PRO A 357 -11.48 -6.48 -9.39
CA PRO A 357 -12.84 -7.02 -9.44
C PRO A 357 -13.88 -5.90 -9.62
N ASP A 358 -14.67 -5.96 -10.70
CA ASP A 358 -15.72 -4.97 -11.00
C ASP A 358 -16.75 -4.86 -9.85
N GLU A 359 -16.95 -5.94 -9.09
CA GLU A 359 -17.83 -5.99 -7.92
C GLU A 359 -17.40 -5.00 -6.83
N LEU A 360 -16.09 -4.78 -6.67
CA LEU A 360 -15.58 -3.85 -5.66
C LEU A 360 -15.89 -2.40 -6.04
N ASP A 361 -15.81 -2.05 -7.32
CA ASP A 361 -16.18 -0.72 -7.82
C ASP A 361 -17.67 -0.46 -7.63
N LEU A 362 -18.52 -1.38 -8.10
CA LEU A 362 -19.98 -1.26 -7.97
C LEU A 362 -20.43 -1.06 -6.53
N ALA A 363 -19.72 -1.67 -5.58
CA ALA A 363 -20.05 -1.59 -4.17
C ALA A 363 -19.71 -0.23 -3.53
N VAL A 364 -18.79 0.56 -4.12
CA VAL A 364 -18.31 1.82 -3.54
C VAL A 364 -18.51 3.06 -4.40
N GLU A 365 -18.98 2.94 -5.64
CA GLU A 365 -19.18 4.06 -6.56
C GLU A 365 -19.91 5.29 -5.95
N ARG A 366 -19.36 6.49 -6.16
CA ARG A 366 -19.90 7.76 -5.64
C ARG A 366 -20.05 8.83 -6.74
N PRO A 367 -21.02 8.73 -7.66
CA PRO A 367 -21.14 9.64 -8.81
C PRO A 367 -21.32 11.11 -8.42
N ILE A 368 -22.02 11.39 -7.31
CA ILE A 368 -22.17 12.77 -6.80
C ILE A 368 -20.82 13.31 -6.32
N ARG A 369 -20.06 12.51 -5.56
CA ARG A 369 -18.75 12.93 -5.04
C ARG A 369 -17.72 13.06 -6.16
N ASP A 370 -17.80 12.23 -7.20
CA ASP A 370 -16.95 12.36 -8.38
C ASP A 370 -17.13 13.72 -9.07
N ARG A 371 -18.37 14.20 -9.18
CA ARG A 371 -18.66 15.55 -9.70
C ARG A 371 -18.12 16.64 -8.79
N LEU A 372 -18.27 16.48 -7.48
CA LEU A 372 -17.82 17.48 -6.49
C LEU A 372 -16.30 17.55 -6.37
N ILE A 373 -15.58 16.43 -6.52
CA ILE A 373 -14.12 16.42 -6.43
C ILE A 373 -13.45 16.87 -7.73
N ALA A 374 -14.15 16.81 -8.88
CA ALA A 374 -13.58 17.10 -10.19
C ALA A 374 -12.74 18.41 -10.27
N PRO A 375 -13.14 19.53 -9.64
CA PRO A 375 -12.33 20.76 -9.63
C PRO A 375 -10.98 20.63 -8.92
N PHE A 376 -10.86 19.67 -8.00
CA PHE A 376 -9.68 19.43 -7.17
C PHE A 376 -8.73 18.39 -7.76
N LEU A 377 -9.18 17.57 -8.71
CA LEU A 377 -8.36 16.53 -9.33
C LEU A 377 -7.17 17.15 -10.07
N SER A 378 -6.00 16.53 -9.90
CA SER A 378 -4.80 16.95 -10.60
C SER A 378 -4.84 16.50 -12.07
N PRO A 379 -4.39 17.32 -13.03
CA PRO A 379 -4.10 16.83 -14.37
C PRO A 379 -2.86 15.93 -14.38
N ASP A 380 -1.95 16.07 -13.41
CA ASP A 380 -0.77 15.24 -13.27
C ASP A 380 -1.16 13.78 -12.94
N PRO A 381 -0.79 12.78 -13.74
CA PRO A 381 -1.08 11.38 -13.44
C PRO A 381 -0.43 10.86 -12.14
N LEU A 382 0.63 11.52 -11.64
CA LEU A 382 1.34 11.17 -10.39
C LEU A 382 0.72 11.77 -9.13
N LEU A 383 -0.38 12.52 -9.26
CA LEU A 383 -1.13 13.09 -8.15
C LEU A 383 -2.62 12.87 -8.36
N LEU A 384 -3.36 12.48 -7.32
CA LEU A 384 -4.82 12.43 -7.42
C LEU A 384 -5.41 13.85 -7.38
N VAL A 385 -4.97 14.65 -6.40
CA VAL A 385 -5.46 16.00 -6.13
C VAL A 385 -4.35 17.03 -6.32
N LYS A 386 -4.74 18.28 -6.62
CA LYS A 386 -3.78 19.37 -6.84
C LYS A 386 -2.99 19.66 -5.55
N GLU A 387 -1.66 19.71 -5.67
CA GLU A 387 -0.70 19.90 -4.56
C GLU A 387 -0.90 21.22 -3.77
N ARG A 388 -1.59 22.20 -4.35
CA ARG A 388 -1.74 23.58 -3.85
C ARG A 388 -2.99 23.86 -3.00
N SER A 389 -3.74 22.86 -2.56
CA SER A 389 -4.87 23.11 -1.68
C SER A 389 -4.40 23.45 -0.25
N ARG A 390 -4.05 24.71 0.00
CA ARG A 390 -3.98 25.27 1.36
C ARG A 390 -5.31 25.91 1.72
N GLY A 391 -5.63 25.98 3.02
CA GLY A 391 -6.82 26.65 3.51
C GLY A 391 -8.14 25.95 3.11
N PRO A 392 -9.21 26.69 2.75
CA PRO A 392 -10.57 26.16 2.62
C PRO A 392 -10.73 24.99 1.64
N SER A 393 -9.88 24.93 0.62
CA SER A 393 -9.89 23.87 -0.38
C SER A 393 -9.48 22.50 0.20
N ARG A 394 -8.52 22.46 1.12
CA ARG A 394 -8.09 21.22 1.81
C ARG A 394 -9.19 20.70 2.72
N LEU A 395 -9.84 21.61 3.44
CA LEU A 395 -10.99 21.27 4.27
C LEU A 395 -12.12 20.68 3.42
N LEU A 396 -12.50 21.34 2.33
CA LEU A 396 -13.56 20.86 1.45
C LEU A 396 -13.25 19.47 0.86
N MET A 397 -12.00 19.24 0.44
CA MET A 397 -11.58 17.89 0.01
C MET A 397 -11.65 16.87 1.16
N GLY A 398 -11.19 17.24 2.35
CA GLY A 398 -11.27 16.37 3.53
C GLY A 398 -12.70 15.94 3.83
N LEU A 399 -13.66 16.86 3.71
CA LEU A 399 -15.09 16.57 3.87
C LEU A 399 -15.61 15.61 2.79
N LEU A 400 -15.13 15.70 1.55
CA LEU A 400 -15.50 14.77 0.47
C LEU A 400 -15.02 13.33 0.70
N PHE A 401 -14.11 13.10 1.65
CA PHE A 401 -13.63 11.75 2.01
C PHE A 401 -14.36 11.14 3.21
N VAL A 402 -15.22 11.90 3.89
CA VAL A 402 -15.98 11.42 5.06
C VAL A 402 -17.35 10.92 4.62
N ASP A 403 -17.81 9.75 5.07
CA ASP A 403 -19.12 9.23 4.64
C ASP A 403 -20.31 9.93 5.31
N ARG A 404 -20.23 10.15 6.62
CA ARG A 404 -21.36 10.55 7.46
C ARG A 404 -21.49 12.08 7.53
N PRO A 405 -22.66 12.68 7.21
CA PRO A 405 -22.86 14.14 7.29
C PRO A 405 -22.61 14.72 8.69
N ALA A 406 -22.97 13.99 9.75
CA ALA A 406 -22.70 14.42 11.12
C ALA A 406 -21.19 14.52 11.40
N ASP A 407 -20.40 13.60 10.87
CA ASP A 407 -18.95 13.60 11.05
C ASP A 407 -18.26 14.61 10.13
N MET A 408 -18.82 14.90 8.93
CA MET A 408 -18.42 16.06 8.13
C MET A 408 -18.57 17.37 8.89
N LEU A 409 -19.73 17.58 9.53
CA LEU A 409 -19.98 18.79 10.33
C LEU A 409 -19.01 18.90 11.51
N ARG A 410 -18.74 17.78 12.20
CA ARG A 410 -17.78 17.73 13.30
C ARG A 410 -16.34 17.98 12.83
N LEU A 411 -15.93 17.38 11.72
CA LEU A 411 -14.62 17.61 11.12
C LEU A 411 -14.46 19.08 10.70
N GLY A 412 -15.48 19.66 10.06
CA GLY A 412 -15.51 21.07 9.71
C GLY A 412 -15.43 21.99 10.92
N TRP A 413 -16.25 21.73 11.94
CA TRP A 413 -16.27 22.51 13.18
C TRP A 413 -14.93 22.48 13.91
N VAL A 414 -14.31 21.30 14.06
CA VAL A 414 -13.00 21.17 14.70
C VAL A 414 -11.92 21.86 13.88
N THR A 415 -11.87 21.66 12.57
CA THR A 415 -10.85 22.28 11.72
C THR A 415 -10.94 23.81 11.74
N LEU A 416 -12.16 24.37 11.79
CA LEU A 416 -12.37 25.82 11.86
C LEU A 416 -12.05 26.43 13.23
N LEU A 417 -12.35 25.73 14.33
CA LEU A 417 -12.11 26.21 15.69
C LEU A 417 -10.66 26.05 16.16
N SER A 418 -10.00 24.98 15.73
CA SER A 418 -8.64 24.67 16.20
C SER A 418 -7.60 25.60 15.60
N GLY A 419 -7.86 26.24 14.46
CA GLY A 419 -6.87 27.03 13.71
C GLY A 419 -5.66 26.20 13.22
N GLU A 420 -5.61 24.93 13.60
CA GLU A 420 -4.63 23.93 13.23
C GLU A 420 -5.07 23.31 11.90
N ASP A 421 -4.28 23.55 10.85
CA ASP A 421 -4.21 22.65 9.71
C ASP A 421 -3.75 21.29 10.25
N HIS A 422 -4.68 20.43 10.67
CA HIS A 422 -4.33 19.09 11.14
C HIS A 422 -3.58 18.32 10.04
N GLU A 423 -2.42 17.81 10.45
CA GLU A 423 -1.50 16.95 9.72
C GLU A 423 -0.91 17.63 8.46
N HIS A 424 0.17 18.39 8.69
CA HIS A 424 1.29 18.31 7.76
C HIS A 424 1.66 16.82 7.67
N PRO A 425 1.69 16.21 6.46
CA PRO A 425 2.39 14.94 6.32
C PRO A 425 3.80 15.18 6.88
N PRO A 426 4.40 14.25 7.63
CA PRO A 426 5.80 14.40 8.03
C PRO A 426 6.55 14.80 6.77
N GLY A 427 7.19 15.96 6.86
CA GLY A 427 8.01 16.45 5.78
C GLY A 427 8.96 15.33 5.40
N VAL A 428 9.19 15.16 4.10
CA VAL A 428 10.43 14.56 3.65
C VAL A 428 11.52 15.51 4.14
N GLU A 429 11.91 15.39 5.41
CA GLU A 429 13.10 16.01 5.94
C GLU A 429 14.25 15.29 5.27
N ASN A 430 14.76 15.98 4.25
CA ASN A 430 16.07 15.85 3.66
C ASN A 430 16.95 14.80 4.36
N ALA A 431 17.04 13.61 3.75
CA ALA A 431 18.27 12.86 3.88
C ALA A 431 19.41 13.83 3.48
N PRO A 432 20.40 14.10 4.35
CA PRO A 432 21.51 14.96 3.98
C PRO A 432 22.19 14.35 2.74
N PRO A 433 22.63 15.17 1.77
CA PRO A 433 23.33 14.65 0.63
C PRO A 433 24.56 13.88 1.11
N ALA A 434 24.68 12.63 0.66
CA ALA A 434 25.90 11.83 0.82
C ALA A 434 27.05 12.62 0.18
N GLY A 435 27.89 13.21 1.02
CA GLY A 435 28.98 14.09 0.61
C GLY A 435 30.25 13.76 1.39
N GLY A 436 31.11 12.96 0.75
CA GLY A 436 32.57 13.04 0.78
C GLY A 436 33.26 13.25 2.12
N SER A 437 33.87 12.18 2.64
CA SER A 437 35.05 12.30 3.49
C SER A 437 36.18 13.01 2.73
N SER A 438 36.57 14.19 3.19
CA SER A 438 37.93 14.71 2.98
C SER A 438 38.39 15.38 4.25
N GLY A 439 39.38 14.76 4.90
CA GLY A 439 39.85 15.16 6.21
C GLY A 439 40.62 16.47 6.22
N SER A 440 40.62 17.11 7.38
CA SER A 440 41.83 17.71 7.93
C SER A 440 41.68 17.83 9.45
N ASN A 441 42.23 16.86 10.17
CA ASN A 441 42.43 16.97 11.60
C ASN A 441 43.67 17.86 11.82
N ARG A 442 43.48 19.08 12.33
CA ARG A 442 44.56 19.87 12.94
C ARG A 442 44.17 20.16 14.39
N PRO A 443 45.01 19.82 15.38
CA PRO A 443 44.74 20.15 16.77
C PRO A 443 45.06 21.64 17.00
N ARG A 444 44.22 22.34 17.78
CA ARG A 444 44.62 23.59 18.41
C ARG A 444 44.90 23.32 19.88
N ALA A 445 46.19 23.45 20.24
CA ALA A 445 46.62 23.80 21.56
C ALA A 445 46.13 25.22 21.91
N VAL A 446 45.53 25.40 23.08
CA VAL A 446 46.06 26.05 24.30
C VAL A 446 44.90 26.07 25.30
#